data_AF-L0K3C0-F1
#
_entry.id   AF-L0K3C0-F1
#
_cell.length_a   1.000
_cell.length_b   1.000
_cell.length_c   1.000
_cell.angle_alpha   90.00
_cell.angle_beta   90.00
_cell.angle_gamma   90.00
#
_symmetry.space_group_name_H-M   'P 1'
#
loop_
_entity.id
_entity.type
_entity.pdbx_description
1 polymer ?
#
loop_
_entity_poly.entity_id
_entity_poly.type
_entity_poly.pdbx_seq_one_letter_code
_entity_poly.pdbx_strand_id
1 'polypeptide(L)'
;MAPAIVHFLVGAALVLLVVTPIALRYRLPTWVALWLVVIGGLWGLFPDIHHITPAYESQLYAFHNSQWADLFAFHYTLDRPAVRARYNASIFWSIVLFLGASAAFTVASVANARTAVDETPAPHLLALVTASIPALLFVVAAAGGPF
;
A
#
# COMPACT_ATOMS: atom_id res chain seq x y z
N MET A 1 -8.85 12.13 11.83
CA MET A 1 -8.28 11.50 10.63
C MET A 1 -7.06 10.70 11.08
N ALA A 2 -6.76 9.58 10.44
CA ALA A 2 -5.49 8.91 10.58
C ALA A 2 -4.37 9.87 10.11
N PRO A 3 -3.13 9.69 10.58
CA PRO A 3 -2.01 10.50 10.11
C PRO A 3 -1.85 10.40 8.60
N ALA A 4 -1.53 11.51 7.93
CA ALA A 4 -1.19 11.52 6.50
C ALA A 4 -0.10 10.47 6.16
N ILE A 5 0.85 10.25 7.06
CA ILE A 5 1.89 9.22 6.87
C ILE A 5 1.30 7.80 6.78
N VAL A 6 0.21 7.48 7.48
CA VAL A 6 -0.47 6.18 7.38
C VAL A 6 -1.05 6.01 5.98
N HIS A 7 -1.77 7.01 5.46
CA HIS A 7 -2.34 6.98 4.11
C HIS A 7 -1.25 6.84 3.03
N PHE A 8 -0.16 7.59 3.15
CA PHE A 8 0.97 7.49 2.25
C PHE A 8 1.60 6.09 2.27
N LEU A 9 1.91 5.56 3.45
CA LEU A 9 2.59 4.27 3.58
C LEU A 9 1.72 3.10 3.14
N VAL A 10 0.43 3.12 3.45
CA VAL A 10 -0.52 2.08 2.98
C VAL A 10 -0.66 2.14 1.46
N GLY A 11 -0.83 3.33 0.87
CA GLY A 11 -0.90 3.48 -0.58
C GLY A 11 0.37 3.01 -1.30
N ALA A 12 1.54 3.39 -0.79
CA ALA A 12 2.82 2.95 -1.32
C ALA A 12 2.99 1.43 -1.23
N ALA A 13 2.65 0.84 -0.08
CA ALA A 13 2.74 -0.60 0.14
C ALA A 13 1.83 -1.39 -0.81
N LEU A 14 0.56 -0.97 -0.96
CA LEU A 14 -0.39 -1.63 -1.86
C LEU A 14 0.10 -1.62 -3.30
N VAL A 15 0.60 -0.50 -3.81
CA VAL A 15 1.15 -0.42 -5.16
C VAL A 15 2.36 -1.36 -5.32
N LEU A 16 3.30 -1.35 -4.38
CA LEU A 16 4.46 -2.25 -4.45
C LEU A 16 4.03 -3.73 -4.49
N LEU A 17 3.07 -4.12 -3.67
CA LEU A 17 2.57 -5.50 -3.61
C LEU A 17 1.85 -5.91 -4.89
N VAL A 18 1.00 -5.04 -5.44
CA VAL A 18 0.31 -5.27 -6.71
C VAL A 18 1.29 -5.37 -7.88
N VAL A 19 2.34 -4.55 -7.88
CA VAL A 19 3.33 -4.52 -8.96
C VAL A 19 4.42 -5.60 -8.79
N THR A 20 4.59 -6.19 -7.61
CA THR A 20 5.56 -7.27 -7.36
C THR A 20 5.48 -8.43 -8.37
N PRO A 21 4.30 -9.03 -8.69
CA PRO A 21 4.22 -10.07 -9.72
C PRO A 21 4.60 -9.56 -11.12
N ILE A 22 4.36 -8.28 -11.43
CA ILE A 22 4.77 -7.65 -12.70
C ILE A 22 6.29 -7.49 -12.73
N ALA A 23 6.90 -7.05 -11.62
CA ALA A 23 8.35 -6.98 -11.46
C ALA A 23 9.00 -8.36 -11.64
N LEU A 24 8.36 -9.42 -11.13
CA LEU A 24 8.76 -10.81 -11.31
C LEU A 24 8.61 -11.32 -12.75
N ARG A 25 7.57 -10.90 -13.47
CA ARG A 25 7.37 -11.37 -14.86
C ARG A 25 8.24 -10.62 -15.87
N TYR A 26 8.39 -9.31 -15.69
CA TYR A 26 9.00 -8.42 -16.68
C TYR A 26 10.36 -7.86 -16.27
N ARG A 27 10.93 -8.35 -15.17
CA ARG A 27 12.26 -7.96 -14.68
C ARG A 27 12.39 -6.44 -14.54
N LEU A 28 11.41 -5.82 -13.88
CA LEU A 28 11.43 -4.36 -13.68
C LEU A 28 12.72 -3.94 -12.96
N PRO A 29 13.38 -2.87 -13.40
CA PRO A 29 14.61 -2.41 -12.78
C PRO A 29 14.32 -1.80 -11.40
N THR A 30 15.27 -1.96 -10.48
CA THR A 30 15.10 -1.57 -9.06
C THR A 30 14.84 -0.07 -8.86
N TRP A 31 15.31 0.80 -9.76
CA TRP A 31 15.05 2.25 -9.67
C TRP A 31 13.57 2.61 -9.82
N VAL A 32 12.75 1.75 -10.46
CA VAL A 32 11.31 1.95 -10.58
C VAL A 32 10.61 1.87 -9.23
N ALA A 33 11.19 1.18 -8.24
CA ALA A 33 10.63 1.05 -6.90
C ALA A 33 10.36 2.43 -6.27
N LEU A 34 11.29 3.39 -6.41
CA LEU A 34 11.13 4.72 -5.84
C LEU A 34 9.94 5.47 -6.45
N TRP A 35 9.73 5.34 -7.76
CA TRP A 35 8.58 5.93 -8.44
C TRP A 35 7.27 5.28 -8.03
N LEU A 36 7.25 3.95 -7.88
CA LEU A 36 6.07 3.21 -7.41
C LEU A 36 5.67 3.63 -5.98
N VAL A 37 6.65 3.83 -5.10
CA VAL A 37 6.43 4.34 -3.74
C VAL A 37 5.82 5.73 -3.78
N VAL A 38 6.38 6.66 -4.56
CA VAL A 38 5.87 8.03 -4.68
C VAL A 38 4.45 8.03 -5.25
N ILE A 39 4.21 7.30 -6.35
CA ILE A 39 2.89 7.25 -6.99
C ILE A 39 1.86 6.63 -6.05
N GLY A 40 2.17 5.50 -5.42
CA GLY A 40 1.26 4.84 -4.49
C GLY A 40 0.98 5.67 -3.25
N GLY A 41 2.00 6.35 -2.71
CA GLY A 41 1.83 7.22 -1.56
C GLY A 41 1.01 8.47 -1.86
N LEU A 42 1.24 9.12 -3.01
CA LEU A 42 0.43 10.26 -3.46
C LEU A 42 -1.01 9.85 -3.78
N TRP A 43 -1.21 8.65 -4.34
CA TRP A 43 -2.53 8.08 -4.51
C TRP A 43 -3.24 7.89 -3.16
N GLY A 44 -2.60 7.30 -2.15
CA GLY A 44 -3.18 7.17 -0.81
C GLY A 44 -3.53 8.52 -0.15
N LEU A 45 -2.73 9.56 -0.41
CA LEU A 45 -2.93 10.92 0.11
C LEU A 45 -3.96 11.75 -0.68
N PHE A 46 -4.45 11.29 -1.83
CA PHE A 46 -5.28 12.13 -2.68
C PHE A 46 -6.52 12.72 -1.98
N PRO A 47 -7.26 11.98 -1.12
CA PRO A 47 -8.36 12.57 -0.37
C PRO A 47 -7.95 13.65 0.65
N ASP A 48 -6.70 13.66 1.13
CA ASP A 48 -6.17 14.67 2.05
C ASP A 48 -5.94 16.04 1.37
N ILE A 49 -6.08 16.15 0.05
CA ILE A 49 -5.90 17.42 -0.68
C ILE A 49 -6.81 18.53 -0.14
N HIS A 50 -7.97 18.18 0.42
CA HIS A 50 -8.90 19.13 1.05
C HIS A 50 -8.27 19.95 2.19
N HIS A 51 -7.15 19.50 2.77
CA HIS A 51 -6.40 20.24 3.80
C HIS A 51 -5.48 21.33 3.26
N ILE A 52 -5.13 21.30 1.97
CA ILE A 52 -4.06 22.14 1.41
C ILE A 52 -4.52 23.08 0.30
N THR A 53 -5.69 22.85 -0.30
CA THR A 53 -6.24 23.71 -1.36
C THR A 53 -7.53 24.38 -0.92
N PRO A 54 -7.69 25.71 -1.17
CA PRO A 54 -8.96 26.39 -0.94
C PRO A 54 -9.98 26.12 -2.06
N ALA A 55 -9.58 25.51 -3.18
CA ALA A 55 -10.49 25.24 -4.30
C ALA A 55 -11.37 24.01 -3.99
N TYR A 56 -12.68 24.15 -4.22
CA TYR A 56 -13.66 23.07 -4.02
C TYR A 56 -13.67 22.45 -2.62
N GLU A 57 -13.38 23.24 -1.58
CA GLU A 57 -13.21 22.78 -0.19
C GLU A 57 -14.37 21.87 0.28
N SER A 58 -15.62 22.29 0.07
CA SER A 58 -16.79 21.52 0.49
C SER A 58 -16.95 20.21 -0.28
N GLN A 59 -16.67 20.22 -1.59
CA GLN A 59 -16.75 19.01 -2.42
C GLN A 59 -15.63 18.04 -2.08
N LEU A 60 -14.40 18.52 -1.87
CA LEU A 60 -13.25 17.70 -1.50
C LEU A 60 -13.43 17.11 -0.09
N TYR A 61 -13.93 17.90 0.87
CA TYR A 61 -14.26 17.40 2.20
C TYR A 61 -15.39 16.36 2.14
N ALA A 62 -16.44 16.58 1.34
CA ALA A 62 -17.51 15.61 1.16
C ALA A 62 -17.00 14.30 0.53
N PHE A 63 -16.11 14.41 -0.46
CA PHE A 63 -15.45 13.27 -1.09
C PHE A 63 -14.58 12.50 -0.08
N HIS A 64 -13.72 13.20 0.67
CA HIS A 64 -12.87 12.62 1.72
C HIS A 64 -13.69 11.82 2.75
N ASN A 65 -14.85 12.33 3.17
CA ASN A 65 -15.72 11.68 4.14
C ASN A 65 -16.69 10.64 3.55
N SER A 66 -16.50 10.23 2.30
CA SER A 66 -17.34 9.25 1.62
C SER A 66 -16.63 7.91 1.44
N GLN A 67 -17.40 6.84 1.30
CA GLN A 67 -16.88 5.50 0.96
C GLN A 67 -16.07 5.47 -0.35
N TRP A 68 -16.24 6.45 -1.24
CA TRP A 68 -15.46 6.52 -2.47
C TRP A 68 -13.98 6.84 -2.23
N ALA A 69 -13.65 7.47 -1.10
CA ALA A 69 -12.26 7.68 -0.71
C ALA A 69 -11.54 6.34 -0.37
N ASP A 70 -12.26 5.24 -0.13
CA ASP A 70 -11.61 3.92 0.03
C ASP A 70 -10.90 3.43 -1.26
N LEU A 71 -11.27 3.97 -2.43
CA LEU A 71 -10.53 3.74 -3.68
C LEU A 71 -9.11 4.32 -3.65
N PHE A 72 -8.75 5.10 -2.63
CA PHE A 72 -7.43 5.68 -2.44
C PHE A 72 -6.79 5.04 -1.22
N ALA A 73 -6.38 3.79 -1.37
CA ALA A 73 -5.72 3.01 -0.32
C ALA A 73 -6.55 2.86 0.98
N PHE A 74 -7.87 2.62 0.86
CA PHE A 74 -8.78 2.45 2.00
C PHE A 74 -8.84 3.66 2.94
N HIS A 75 -8.68 4.85 2.37
CA HIS A 75 -8.58 6.11 3.10
C HIS A 75 -9.72 6.29 4.12
N TYR A 76 -10.97 6.19 3.66
CA TYR A 76 -12.15 6.37 4.51
C TYR A 76 -12.20 5.35 5.66
N THR A 77 -11.81 4.11 5.40
CA THR A 77 -11.77 3.03 6.39
C THR A 77 -10.70 3.28 7.46
N LEU A 78 -9.50 3.70 7.03
CA LEU A 78 -8.40 4.07 7.95
C LEU A 78 -8.79 5.26 8.84
N ASP A 79 -9.68 6.10 8.34
CA ASP A 79 -10.19 7.26 9.03
C ASP A 79 -11.32 6.98 10.03
N ARG A 80 -11.83 5.75 10.11
CA ARG A 80 -12.95 5.42 11.02
C ARG A 80 -12.55 5.55 12.49
N PRO A 81 -13.49 5.91 13.39
CA PRO A 81 -13.23 6.07 14.82
C PRO A 81 -12.49 4.90 15.47
N ALA A 82 -12.81 3.65 15.09
CA ALA A 82 -12.19 2.45 15.62
C ALA A 82 -10.68 2.36 15.33
N VAL A 83 -10.26 2.79 14.12
CA VAL A 83 -8.84 2.81 13.71
C VAL A 83 -8.13 4.00 14.36
N ARG A 84 -8.77 5.17 14.36
CA ARG A 84 -8.23 6.40 14.98
C ARG A 84 -7.95 6.26 16.48
N ALA A 85 -8.78 5.48 17.18
CA ALA A 85 -8.55 5.16 18.60
C ALA A 85 -7.21 4.43 18.83
N ARG A 86 -6.64 3.83 17.78
CA ARG A 86 -5.35 3.11 17.79
C ARG A 86 -4.28 3.87 17.01
N TYR A 87 -4.13 5.16 17.28
CA TYR A 87 -3.23 6.07 16.56
C TYR A 87 -1.78 5.53 16.40
N ASN A 88 -1.11 5.20 17.51
CA ASN A 88 0.27 4.71 17.48
C ASN A 88 0.39 3.36 16.77
N ALA A 89 -0.58 2.47 16.98
CA ALA A 89 -0.59 1.17 16.33
C ALA A 89 -0.79 1.32 14.81
N SER A 90 -1.64 2.24 14.37
CA SER A 90 -1.87 2.52 12.94
C SER A 90 -0.59 2.99 12.25
N ILE A 91 0.17 3.89 12.89
CA ILE A 91 1.49 4.32 12.40
C ILE A 91 2.44 3.12 12.33
N PHE A 92 2.61 2.41 13.45
CA PHE A 92 3.53 1.28 13.53
C PHE A 92 3.24 0.22 12.45
N TRP A 93 1.99 -0.19 12.33
CA TRP A 93 1.60 -1.22 11.35
C TRP A 93 1.70 -0.73 9.91
N SER A 94 1.46 0.56 9.62
CA SER A 94 1.70 1.12 8.29
C SER A 94 3.18 1.09 7.89
N ILE A 95 4.09 1.36 8.84
CA ILE A 95 5.54 1.24 8.63
C ILE A 95 5.93 -0.22 8.39
N VAL A 96 5.46 -1.14 9.24
CA VAL A 96 5.73 -2.58 9.08
C VAL A 96 5.25 -3.09 7.72
N LEU A 97 4.03 -2.72 7.32
CA LEU A 97 3.45 -3.07 6.02
C LEU A 97 4.30 -2.54 4.87
N PHE A 98 4.69 -1.27 4.92
CA PHE A 98 5.53 -0.64 3.91
C PHE A 98 6.91 -1.28 3.79
N LEU A 99 7.56 -1.58 4.92
CA LEU A 99 8.85 -2.27 4.94
C LEU A 99 8.74 -3.68 4.36
N GLY A 100 7.68 -4.42 4.72
CA GLY A 100 7.40 -5.75 4.17
C GLY A 100 7.18 -5.72 2.65
N ALA A 101 6.37 -4.78 2.16
CA ALA A 101 6.13 -4.59 0.73
C ALA A 101 7.41 -4.21 -0.03
N SER A 102 8.21 -3.31 0.53
CA SER A 102 9.49 -2.88 -0.04
C SER A 102 10.50 -4.04 -0.11
N ALA A 103 10.57 -4.85 0.96
CA ALA A 103 11.42 -6.03 0.99
C ALA A 103 10.98 -7.07 -0.05
N ALA A 104 9.67 -7.35 -0.14
CA ALA A 104 9.11 -8.27 -1.12
C ALA A 104 9.43 -7.84 -2.56
N PHE A 105 9.19 -6.56 -2.90
CA PHE A 105 9.51 -6.02 -4.22
C PHE A 105 11.01 -6.07 -4.53
N THR A 106 11.85 -5.77 -3.54
CA THR A 106 13.31 -5.79 -3.70
C THR A 106 13.82 -7.21 -3.92
N VAL A 107 13.39 -8.17 -3.11
CA VAL A 107 13.74 -9.60 -3.26
C VAL A 107 13.29 -10.10 -4.64
N ALA A 108 12.07 -9.77 -5.05
CA ALA A 108 11.57 -10.09 -6.38
C ALA A 108 12.45 -9.54 -7.50
N SER A 109 12.82 -8.26 -7.40
CA SER A 109 13.65 -7.59 -8.42
C SER A 109 15.07 -8.18 -8.48
N VAL A 110 15.67 -8.49 -7.32
CA VAL A 110 17.03 -9.07 -7.24
C VAL A 110 17.06 -10.52 -7.68
N ALA A 111 16.07 -11.34 -7.29
CA ALA A 111 15.97 -12.73 -7.72
C ALA A 111 15.92 -12.84 -9.25
N ASN A 112 15.14 -11.97 -9.89
CA ASN A 112 15.03 -11.90 -11.34
C ASN A 112 16.29 -11.44 -12.08
N ALA A 113 17.11 -10.60 -11.45
CA ALA A 113 18.38 -10.19 -12.04
C ALA A 113 19.40 -11.34 -12.08
N ARG A 114 19.21 -12.38 -11.24
CA ARG A 114 20.14 -13.50 -11.08
C ARG A 114 19.74 -14.77 -11.84
N THR A 115 18.49 -14.89 -12.30
CA THR A 115 18.01 -16.08 -13.02
C THR A 115 18.10 -15.90 -14.54
N ALA A 116 18.73 -16.86 -15.22
CA ALA A 116 18.70 -16.97 -16.68
C ALA A 116 17.28 -17.31 -17.16
N VAL A 117 16.96 -16.96 -18.41
CA VAL A 117 15.59 -16.98 -18.99
C VAL A 117 14.92 -18.36 -18.97
N ASP A 118 15.69 -19.45 -18.82
CA ASP A 118 15.20 -20.82 -19.01
C ASP A 118 14.96 -21.65 -17.73
N GLU A 119 15.23 -21.12 -16.52
CA GLU A 119 15.15 -21.95 -15.30
C GLU A 119 14.00 -21.58 -14.35
N THR A 120 12.94 -22.39 -14.47
CA THR A 120 12.00 -22.87 -13.44
C THR A 120 10.77 -22.04 -13.03
N PRO A 121 9.62 -22.71 -12.68
CA PRO A 121 8.37 -22.07 -12.25
C PRO A 121 8.36 -21.57 -10.79
N ALA A 122 9.48 -21.69 -10.06
CA ALA A 122 9.62 -21.29 -8.66
C ALA A 122 9.31 -19.80 -8.32
N PRO A 123 9.56 -18.78 -9.19
CA PRO A 123 9.26 -17.40 -8.85
C PRO A 123 7.74 -17.11 -8.78
N HIS A 124 6.90 -17.93 -9.41
CA HIS A 124 5.44 -17.78 -9.37
C HIS A 124 4.82 -18.11 -8.00
N LEU A 125 5.39 -19.08 -7.28
CA LEU A 125 4.95 -19.46 -5.93
C LEU A 125 5.34 -18.38 -4.90
N LEU A 126 6.52 -17.77 -5.02
CA LEU A 126 6.94 -16.66 -4.18
C LEU A 126 6.09 -15.40 -4.42
N ALA A 127 5.69 -15.14 -5.67
CA ALA A 127 4.75 -14.08 -6.03
C ALA A 127 3.35 -14.29 -5.40
N LEU A 128 2.86 -15.53 -5.41
CA LEU A 128 1.58 -15.90 -4.82
C LEU A 128 1.57 -15.79 -3.28
N VAL A 129 2.67 -16.17 -2.63
CA VAL A 129 2.84 -16.06 -1.17
C VAL A 129 2.99 -14.59 -0.73
N THR A 130 3.72 -13.77 -1.49
CA THR A 130 3.86 -12.33 -1.19
C THR A 130 2.57 -11.54 -1.44
N ALA A 131 1.72 -11.96 -2.39
CA ALA A 131 0.42 -11.35 -2.63
C ALA A 131 -0.67 -11.75 -1.60
N SER A 132 -0.49 -12.85 -0.86
CA SER A 132 -1.47 -13.35 0.11
C SER A 132 -1.29 -12.78 1.53
N ILE A 133 -0.08 -12.34 1.91
CA ILE A 133 0.19 -11.68 3.20
C ILE A 133 -0.59 -10.34 3.37
N PRO A 134 -0.67 -9.45 2.36
CA PRO A 134 -1.45 -8.22 2.44
C PRO A 134 -2.96 -8.47 2.51
N ALA A 135 -3.45 -9.49 1.78
CA ALA A 135 -4.84 -9.91 1.84
C ALA A 135 -5.21 -10.41 3.24
N LEU A 136 -4.31 -11.15 3.91
CA LEU A 136 -4.51 -11.59 5.30
C LEU A 136 -4.51 -10.42 6.29
N LEU A 137 -3.58 -9.46 6.13
CA LEU A 137 -3.50 -8.27 6.99
C LEU A 137 -4.73 -7.35 6.82
N PHE A 138 -5.27 -7.25 5.61
CA PHE A 138 -6.49 -6.51 5.32
C PHE A 138 -7.72 -7.16 5.98
N VAL A 139 -7.84 -8.49 5.91
CA VAL A 139 -8.91 -9.25 6.59
C VAL A 139 -8.83 -9.09 8.11
N VAL A 140 -7.62 -9.14 8.70
CA VAL A 140 -7.44 -8.97 10.16
C VAL A 140 -7.78 -7.54 10.63
N ALA A 141 -7.42 -6.52 9.84
CA ALA A 141 -7.76 -5.13 10.15
C ALA A 141 -9.26 -4.84 9.97
N ALA A 142 -9.91 -5.45 8.98
CA ALA A 142 -11.35 -5.27 8.70
C ALA A 142 -12.27 -6.08 9.64
N ALA A 143 -11.80 -7.22 10.17
CA ALA A 143 -12.62 -8.12 11.00
C ALA A 143 -12.67 -7.74 12.49
N GLY A 144 -12.03 -6.65 12.92
CA GLY A 144 -12.04 -6.23 14.33
C GLY A 144 -11.31 -7.21 15.26
N GLY A 145 -10.23 -7.83 14.77
CA GLY A 145 -9.43 -8.78 15.56
C GLY A 145 -8.91 -8.19 16.88
N PRO A 146 -8.80 -9.00 17.95
CA PRO A 146 -8.48 -8.52 19.29
C PRO A 146 -6.98 -8.21 19.41
N PHE A 147 -6.57 -6.99 19.06
CA PHE A 147 -5.32 -6.38 19.51
C PHE A 147 -5.49 -4.87 19.67
#